data_AF-A0A529GHV6-F1
#
_entry.id   AF-A0A529GHV6-F1
#
_cell.length_a   1.000
_cell.length_b   1.000
_cell.length_c   1.000
_cell.angle_alpha   90.00
_cell.angle_beta   90.00
_cell.angle_gamma   90.00
#
_symmetry.space_group_name_H-M   'P 1'
#
loop_
_entity.id
_entity.type
_entity.pdbx_description
1 polymer ?
#
loop_
_entity_poly.entity_id
_entity_poly.type
_entity_poly.pdbx_seq_one_letter_code
_entity_poly.pdbx_strand_id
1 'polypeptide(L)' 'MDIHHIRYFLAVCETRNFTRAGEKCNVTQPALSRAIQQ' A
#
# COMPACT_ATOMS: atom_id res chain seq x y z
N MET A 1 12.64 4.26 5.99
CA MET A 1 11.30 3.66 6.16
C MET A 1 10.44 4.66 6.92
N ASP A 2 9.51 5.31 6.22
CA ASP A 2 8.57 6.28 6.77
C ASP A 2 7.30 5.56 7.29
N ILE A 3 6.54 6.16 8.21
CA ILE A 3 5.26 5.63 8.71
C ILE A 3 4.26 5.36 7.57
N HIS A 4 4.34 6.10 6.46
CA HIS A 4 3.53 5.84 5.28
C HIS A 4 3.82 4.48 4.64
N HIS A 5 5.10 4.07 4.55
CA HIS A 5 5.47 2.76 4.00
C HIS A 5 4.97 1.62 4.89
N ILE A 6 5.02 1.78 6.21
CA ILE A 6 4.49 0.79 7.16
C ILE A 6 2.97 0.65 6.99
N ARG A 7 2.23 1.76 6.87
CA ARG A 7 0.78 1.74 6.64
C ARG A 7 0.41 1.03 5.35
N TYR A 8 1.15 1.28 4.26
CA TYR A 8 0.93 0.64 2.97
C TYR A 8 1.22 -0.86 3.02
N PHE A 9 2.31 -1.26 3.69
CA PHE A 9 2.64 -2.65 3.90
C PHE A 9 1.55 -3.39 4.70
N LEU A 10 1.09 -2.82 5.82
CA LEU A 10 0.00 -3.38 6.62
C LEU A 10 -1.30 -3.51 5.80
N ALA A 11 -1.65 -2.50 5.01
CA ALA A 11 -2.82 -2.55 4.15
C ALA A 11 -2.75 -3.69 3.12
N VAL A 12 -1.58 -3.94 2.53
CA VAL A 12 -1.38 -5.08 1.61
C VAL A 12 -1.47 -6.42 2.32
N CYS A 13 -0.90 -6.55 3.53
CA CYS A 13 -1.01 -7.76 4.32
C CYS A 13 -2.47 -8.09 4.68
N GLU A 14 -3.27 -7.08 5.02
CA GLU A 14 -4.68 -7.25 5.38
C GLU A 14 -5.57 -7.58 4.18
N THR A 15 -5.37 -6.91 3.05
CA THR A 15 -6.24 -7.13 1.86
C THR A 15 -5.78 -8.28 0.99
N ARG A 16 -4.50 -8.67 1.05
CA ARG A 16 -3.82 -9.59 0.13
C ARG A 16 -4.03 -9.22 -1.35
N ASN A 17 -4.28 -7.93 -1.62
CA ASN A 17 -4.59 -7.41 -2.95
C ASN A 17 -4.16 -5.95 -3.04
N PHE A 18 -3.26 -5.64 -3.97
CA PHE A 18 -2.70 -4.29 -4.12
C PHE A 18 -3.73 -3.24 -4.56
N THR A 19 -4.71 -3.62 -5.39
CA THR A 19 -5.79 -2.70 -5.79
C THR A 19 -6.65 -2.32 -4.60
N ARG A 20 -7.11 -3.31 -3.83
CA ARG A 20 -7.92 -3.10 -2.62
C ARG A 20 -7.16 -2.37 -1.51
N ALA A 21 -5.85 -2.62 -1.39
CA ALA A 21 -5.00 -1.88 -0.45
C ALA A 21 -4.86 -0.41 -0.87
N GLY A 22 -4.74 -0.13 -2.17
CA GLY A 22 -4.64 1.23 -2.69
C GLY A 22 -5.91 2.02 -2.38
N GLU A 23 -7.07 1.43 -2.66
CA GLU A 23 -8.38 1.98 -2.29
C GLU A 23 -8.48 2.28 -0.79
N LYS A 24 -8.09 1.33 0.07
CA LYS A 24 -8.09 1.52 1.54
C LYS A 24 -7.18 2.66 1.99
N CYS A 25 -6.07 2.88 1.29
CA CYS A 25 -5.10 3.93 1.58
C CYS A 25 -5.35 5.24 0.81
N ASN A 26 -6.44 5.35 0.04
CA ASN A 26 -6.74 6.47 -0.84
C ASN A 26 -5.60 6.82 -1.82
N VAL A 27 -4.95 5.80 -2.38
CA VAL A 27 -3.90 5.93 -3.39
C VAL A 27 -4.15 4.98 -4.57
N THR A 28 -3.58 5.30 -5.72
CA THR A 28 -3.65 4.39 -6.87
C THR A 28 -2.82 3.13 -6.63
N GLN A 29 -3.23 2.01 -7.21
CA GLN A 29 -2.49 0.75 -7.11
C GLN A 29 -1.02 0.86 -7.56
N PRO A 30 -0.68 1.57 -8.67
CA PRO A 30 0.72 1.75 -9.06
C PRO A 30 1.54 2.56 -8.07
N ALA A 31 0.94 3.60 -7.45
CA ALA A 31 1.61 4.40 -6.42
C ALA A 31 1.91 3.56 -5.18
N LEU A 32 0.96 2.74 -4.75
CA LEU A 32 1.14 1.82 -3.63
C LEU A 32 2.27 0.80 -3.90
N SER A 33 2.26 0.17 -5.07
CA SER A 33 3.29 -0.81 -5.46
C SER A 33 4.70 -0.19 -5.43
N ARG A 34 4.83 1.02 -5.99
CA ARG A 34 6.10 1.76 -5.99
C ARG A 34 6.57 2.10 -4.58
N ALA A 35 5.67 2.50 -3.68
CA ALA A 35 6.01 2.83 -2.31
C ALA A 35 6.46 1.61 -1.48
N ILE A 36 5.99 0.40 -1.81
CA ILE A 36 6.43 -0.84 -1.14
C ILE A 36 7.79 -1.32 -1.66
N GLN A 37 8.13 -1.01 -2.92
CA GLN A 37 9.41 -1.39 -3.53
C GLN A 37 10.58 -0.46 -3.15
N GLN A 38 10.30 0.71 -2.57
CA GLN A 38 11.29 1.71 -2.12
C GLN A 38 11.80 1.43 -0.71
#